data_AF-A0A0C2BEF0-F1
#
_entry.id   AF-A0A0C2BEF0-F1
#
_cell.length_a   1.000
_cell.length_b   1.000
_cell.length_c   1.000
_cell.angle_alpha   90.00
_cell.angle_beta   90.00
_cell.angle_gamma   90.00
#
_symmetry.space_group_name_H-M   'P 1'
#
loop_
_entity.id
_entity.type
_entity.pdbx_description
1 polymer ?
#
loop_
_entity_poly.entity_id
_entity_poly.type
_entity_poly.pdbx_seq_one_letter_code
_entity_poly.pdbx_strand_id
1 'polypeptide(L)' 'MNPTTPPRTVLVTGATGALGTPTVGALRAAGHDVRSLSRRRAPGLLTGDLLSGAGVPEAV' A
#
# COMPACT_ATOMS: atom_id res chain seq x y z
N MET A 1 21.15 7.89 12.77
CA MET A 1 20.93 7.09 11.53
C MET A 1 20.19 5.83 11.94
N ASN A 2 18.92 5.67 11.55
CA ASN A 2 18.19 4.42 11.76
C ASN A 2 18.82 3.37 10.81
N PRO A 3 19.12 2.13 11.24
CA PRO A 3 19.64 1.11 10.32
C PRO A 3 18.76 1.03 9.07
N THR A 4 19.39 0.99 7.90
CA THR A 4 18.70 0.87 6.61
C THR A 4 17.90 -0.42 6.63
N THR A 5 16.59 -0.29 6.77
CA THR A 5 15.68 -1.43 6.71
C THR A 5 15.80 -2.05 5.31
N PRO A 6 16.01 -3.38 5.19
CA PRO A 6 16.09 -4.01 3.89
C PRO A 6 14.77 -3.80 3.11
N PRO A 7 14.81 -3.81 1.77
CA PRO A 7 13.60 -3.77 0.95
C PRO A 7 12.60 -4.85 1.34
N ARG A 8 11.32 -4.50 1.33
CA ARG A 8 10.19 -5.38 1.70
C ARG A 8 9.00 -5.08 0.80
N THR A 9 8.15 -6.07 0.60
CA THR A 9 6.81 -5.85 0.04
C THR A 9 5.89 -5.37 1.15
N VAL A 10 5.20 -4.26 0.92
CA VAL A 10 4.30 -3.62 1.89
C VAL A 10 2.94 -3.37 1.22
N LEU A 11 1.89 -3.92 1.80
CA LEU A 11 0.52 -3.59 1.44
C LEU A 11 0.05 -2.38 2.25
N VAL A 12 -0.27 -1.28 1.57
CA VAL A 12 -0.83 -0.08 2.22
C VAL A 12 -2.34 -0.06 2.02
N THR A 13 -3.08 -0.19 3.11
CA THR A 13 -4.53 -0.02 3.12
C THR A 13 -4.91 1.46 3.18
N GLY A 14 -6.04 1.83 2.56
CA GLY A 14 -6.43 3.24 2.52
C GLY A 14 -5.40 4.11 1.81
N ALA A 15 -4.70 3.53 0.83
CA ALA A 15 -3.56 4.15 0.12
C ALA A 15 -3.90 5.47 -0.59
N THR A 16 -5.19 5.75 -0.81
CA THR A 16 -5.69 7.00 -1.42
C THR A 16 -6.19 8.02 -0.40
N GLY A 17 -6.08 7.72 0.90
CA GLY A 17 -6.50 8.60 1.99
C GLY A 17 -5.40 9.57 2.43
N ALA A 18 -5.73 10.45 3.37
CA ALA A 18 -4.84 11.50 3.87
C ALA A 18 -3.51 10.96 4.42
N LEU A 19 -3.52 9.79 5.05
CA LEU A 19 -2.31 9.13 5.56
C LEU A 19 -1.68 8.20 4.51
N GLY A 20 -2.51 7.44 3.78
CA GLY A 20 -2.01 6.45 2.82
C GLY A 20 -1.17 7.06 1.71
N THR A 21 -1.58 8.21 1.16
CA THR A 21 -0.86 8.87 0.07
C THR A 21 0.59 9.23 0.45
N PRO A 22 0.85 10.01 1.52
CA PRO A 22 2.23 10.30 1.92
C PRO A 22 2.98 9.04 2.39
N THR A 23 2.32 8.07 3.02
CA THR A 23 2.95 6.81 3.44
C THR A 23 3.46 6.01 2.24
N VAL A 24 2.66 5.84 1.18
CA VAL A 24 3.10 5.17 -0.06
C VAL A 24 4.31 5.87 -0.67
N GLY A 25 4.28 7.20 -0.73
CA GLY A 25 5.41 8.00 -1.24
C GLY A 25 6.69 7.76 -0.44
N ALA A 26 6.61 7.83 0.89
CA ALA A 26 7.75 7.63 1.78
C ALA A 26 8.31 6.21 1.71
N LEU A 27 7.45 5.18 1.67
CA LEU A 27 7.88 3.79 1.57
C LEU A 27 8.58 3.49 0.24
N ARG A 28 8.06 4.02 -0.87
CA ARG A 28 8.71 3.89 -2.18
C ARG A 28 10.05 4.63 -2.22
N ALA A 29 10.12 5.83 -1.66
CA ALA A 29 11.37 6.59 -1.56
C ALA A 29 12.42 5.87 -0.71
N ALA A 30 12.00 5.07 0.28
CA ALA A 30 12.87 4.20 1.07
C ALA A 30 13.26 2.89 0.36
N GLY A 31 12.78 2.64 -0.87
CA GLY A 31 13.12 1.46 -1.66
C GLY A 31 12.28 0.21 -1.37
N HIS A 32 11.12 0.35 -0.73
CA HIS A 32 10.19 -0.76 -0.53
C HIS A 32 9.33 -0.99 -1.79
N ASP A 33 8.92 -2.24 -2.01
CA ASP A 33 7.91 -2.59 -3.00
C ASP A 33 6.53 -2.35 -2.37
N VAL A 34 5.76 -1.40 -2.93
CA VAL A 34 4.54 -0.91 -2.28
C VAL A 34 3.32 -1.21 -3.13
N ARG A 35 2.44 -2.04 -2.57
CA ARG A 35 1.13 -2.40 -3.12
C ARG A 35 0.06 -1.52 -2.46
N SER A 36 -0.73 -0.81 -3.26
CA SER A 36 -1.71 0.16 -2.78
C SER A 36 -3.13 -0.40 -2.85
N LEU A 37 -3.76 -0.66 -1.71
CA LEU A 37 -5.15 -1.16 -1.63
C LEU A 37 -6.15 -0.01 -1.44
N SER A 38 -7.22 -0.04 -2.21
CA SER A 38 -8.30 0.94 -2.15
C SER A 38 -9.63 0.32 -2.57
N ARG A 39 -10.74 0.84 -2.02
CA ARG A 39 -12.09 0.52 -2.54
C ARG A 39 -12.38 1.22 -3.88
N ARG A 40 -11.71 2.35 -4.13
CA ARG A 40 -11.79 3.10 -5.40
C ARG A 40 -10.90 2.44 -6.44
N ARG A 41 -11.38 2.37 -7.69
CA ARG A 41 -10.61 1.91 -8.84
C ARG A 41 -9.85 3.07 -9.49
N ALA A 42 -8.55 2.89 -9.70
CA ALA A 42 -7.70 3.79 -10.49
C ALA A 42 -6.45 3.02 -10.95
N PRO A 43 -5.75 3.47 -12.00
CA PRO A 43 -4.49 2.86 -12.42
C PRO A 43 -3.49 2.76 -11.26
N GLY A 44 -2.86 1.59 -11.12
CA GLY A 44 -1.87 1.33 -10.06
C GLY A 44 -2.46 1.07 -8.66
N LEU A 45 -3.79 0.96 -8.53
CA LEU A 45 -4.44 0.52 -7.28
C LEU A 45 -4.92 -0.92 -7.39
N LEU A 46 -4.66 -1.68 -6.34
CA LEU A 46 -5.36 -2.93 -6.08
C LEU A 46 -6.73 -2.59 -5.49
N THR A 47 -7.77 -3.20 -6.06
CA THR A 47 -9.14 -2.99 -5.59
C THR A 47 -9.48 -4.04 -4.56
N GLY A 48 -9.91 -3.61 -3.38
CA GLY A 48 -10.40 -4.52 -2.34
C GLY A 48 -11.16 -3.78 -1.25
N ASP A 49 -11.85 -4.55 -0.43
CA ASP A 49 -12.63 -4.06 0.69
C ASP A 49 -12.29 -4.83 1.96
N LEU A 50 -11.84 -4.11 2.98
CA LEU A 50 -11.41 -4.68 4.25
C LEU A 50 -12.58 -5.17 5.10
N LEU A 51 -13.78 -4.62 4.90
CA LEU A 51 -14.95 -5.04 5.69
C LEU A 51 -15.46 -6.41 5.23
N SER A 52 -15.57 -6.62 3.92
CA SER A 52 -15.99 -7.90 3.35
C SER A 52 -14.84 -8.90 3.13
N GLY A 53 -13.59 -8.44 3.12
CA GLY A 53 -12.41 -9.24 2.79
C GLY A 53 -12.19 -9.46 1.29
N ALA A 54 -13.11 -8.99 0.43
CA ALA A 54 -13.00 -9.16 -1.01
C ALA A 54 -11.74 -8.46 -1.56
N GLY A 55 -10.97 -9.18 -2.37
CA GLY A 55 -9.75 -8.66 -3.00
C GLY A 55 -8.53 -8.55 -2.08
N VAL A 56 -8.65 -8.90 -0.78
CA VAL A 56 -7.53 -8.88 0.17
C VAL A 56 -6.56 -10.04 -0.05
N PRO A 57 -7.01 -11.31 -0.26
CA PRO A 57 -6.11 -12.42 -0.51
C PRO A 57 -5.22 -12.22 -1.73
N GLU A 58 -5.75 -11.61 -2.78
CA GLU A 58 -5.02 -11.29 -4.01
C GLU A 58 -4.05 -10.11 -3.83
N ALA A 59 -4.23 -9.33 -2.76
CA ALA A 59 -3.46 -8.12 -2.49
C ALA A 59 -2.22 -8.34 -1.60
N VAL A 60 -2.07 -9.53 -0.99
CA VAL A 60 -0.90 -9.92 -0.18
C VAL A 60 0.11 -10.76 -0.95
#